data_AF-X1AG86-F1
#
_entry.id   AF-X1AG86-F1
#
_cell.length_a   1.000
_cell.length_b   1.000
_cell.length_c   1.000
_cell.angle_alpha   90.00
_cell.angle_beta   90.00
_cell.angle_gamma   90.00
#
_symmetry.space_group_name_H-M   'P 1'
#
loop_
_entity.id
_entity.type
_entity.pdbx_description
1 polymer ?
#
loop_
_entity_poly.entity_id
_entity_poly.type
_entity_poly.pdbx_seq_one_letter_code
_entity_poly.pdbx_strand_id
1 'polypeptide(L)'
;MVYDQRILSWKGLENVSILSLDGRLKIPIRIGIYQKARLDRIRGQADLLIIRGVFYLSVAVDAPEKSPLDPVGTLGVDLGLKFLAYDSDGESYSGKKVDHVRKKNAKLKADLQKCGSRSAKRHLKKLSGKEARFHKDVNHVISKRLVTKAKDTHRRIALEDLKGIRK
;
A
#
# COMPACT_ATOMS: atom_id res chain seq x y z
N MET A 1 10.11 13.91 11.56
CA MET A 1 9.92 14.82 12.70
C MET A 1 8.45 14.81 13.00
N VAL A 2 8.09 14.33 14.18
CA VAL A 2 6.69 14.20 14.60
C VAL A 2 6.19 15.59 14.98
N TYR A 3 5.14 16.06 14.33
CA TYR A 3 4.45 17.29 14.67
C TYR A 3 3.29 16.95 15.61
N ASP A 4 3.28 17.60 16.77
CA ASP A 4 2.14 17.60 17.68
C ASP A 4 1.20 18.78 17.37
N GLN A 5 0.12 18.90 18.13
CA GLN A 5 -0.89 19.96 17.94
C GLN A 5 -0.35 21.40 18.14
N ARG A 6 0.79 21.59 18.80
CA ARG A 6 1.38 22.91 19.06
C ARG A 6 2.11 23.43 17.83
N ILE A 7 2.80 22.52 17.14
CA ILE A 7 3.57 22.81 15.92
C ILE A 7 2.65 22.76 14.69
N LEU A 8 1.64 21.88 14.68
CA LEU A 8 0.70 21.73 13.58
C LEU A 8 -0.75 21.67 14.08
N SER A 9 -1.60 22.59 13.61
CA SER A 9 -3.03 22.58 13.94
C SER A 9 -3.90 22.61 12.68
N TRP A 10 -5.00 21.87 12.71
CA TRP A 10 -5.97 21.86 11.61
C TRP A 10 -6.84 23.12 11.65
N LYS A 11 -7.12 23.69 10.46
CA LYS A 11 -7.99 24.85 10.27
C LYS A 11 -9.09 24.47 9.28
N GLY A 12 -10.08 23.74 9.81
CA GLY A 12 -11.08 23.05 9.01
C GLY A 12 -10.49 21.83 8.28
N LEU A 13 -11.17 21.37 7.23
CA LEU A 13 -10.77 20.18 6.47
C LEU A 13 -9.76 20.50 5.35
N GLU A 14 -9.55 21.77 5.01
CA GLU A 14 -8.81 22.14 3.80
C GLU A 14 -7.52 22.91 4.08
N ASN A 15 -7.24 23.25 5.34
CA ASN A 15 -6.05 24.02 5.70
C ASN A 15 -5.39 23.45 6.96
N VAL A 16 -4.07 23.55 6.99
CA VAL A 16 -3.26 23.31 8.20
C VAL A 16 -2.43 24.54 8.51
N SER A 17 -2.30 24.84 9.79
CA SER A 17 -1.40 25.86 10.31
C SER A 17 -0.14 25.16 10.84
N ILE A 18 1.01 25.51 10.30
CA ILE A 18 2.32 24.94 10.68
C ILE A 18 3.21 26.07 11.20
N LEU A 19 3.91 25.84 12.30
CA LEU A 19 4.94 26.76 12.82
C LEU A 19 6.24 26.62 12.00
N SER A 20 6.71 27.73 11.43
CA SER A 20 8.03 27.88 10.80
C SER A 20 8.91 28.83 11.62
N LEU A 21 10.15 29.03 11.17
CA LEU A 21 11.09 29.98 11.79
C LEU A 21 10.57 31.43 11.74
N ASP A 22 9.78 31.77 10.72
CA ASP A 22 9.22 33.12 10.49
C ASP A 22 7.80 33.28 11.03
N GLY A 23 7.30 32.32 11.83
CA GLY A 23 5.96 32.34 12.41
C GLY A 23 5.02 31.26 11.85
N ARG A 24 3.70 31.45 11.99
CA ARG A 24 2.71 30.45 11.57
C ARG A 24 2.32 30.61 10.10
N LEU A 25 2.53 29.55 9.32
CA LEU A 25 2.08 29.44 7.94
C LEU A 25 0.71 28.76 7.89
N LYS A 26 -0.25 29.36 7.20
CA LYS A 26 -1.53 28.72 6.84
C LYS A 26 -1.40 28.14 5.43
N ILE A 27 -1.46 26.81 5.32
CA ILE A 27 -1.19 26.10 4.08
C ILE A 27 -2.46 25.34 3.66
N PRO A 28 -2.99 25.58 2.45
CA PRO A 28 -4.07 24.77 1.91
C PRO A 28 -3.56 23.37 1.58
N ILE A 29 -4.38 22.37 1.86
CA ILE A 29 -4.05 20.97 1.64
C ILE A 29 -5.05 20.34 0.67
N ARG A 30 -4.55 19.39 -0.13
CA ARG A 30 -5.39 18.57 -1.00
C ARG A 30 -5.69 17.26 -0.31
N ILE A 31 -6.97 17.00 -0.10
CA ILE A 31 -7.45 15.77 0.54
C ILE A 31 -8.34 15.02 -0.45
N GLY A 32 -8.08 13.72 -0.61
CA GLY A 32 -8.94 12.84 -1.40
C GLY A 32 -10.21 12.45 -0.65
N ILE A 33 -11.24 12.03 -1.39
CA ILE A 33 -12.55 11.64 -0.83
C ILE A 33 -12.41 10.56 0.26
N TYR A 34 -11.54 9.57 0.03
CA TYR A 34 -11.27 8.49 0.99
C TYR A 34 -10.73 9.03 2.33
N GLN A 35 -9.81 9.98 2.29
CA GLN A 35 -9.24 10.59 3.49
C GLN A 35 -10.25 11.49 4.18
N LYS A 36 -11.06 12.25 3.43
CA LYS A 36 -12.06 13.18 3.97
C LYS A 36 -13.04 12.49 4.92
N ALA A 37 -13.44 11.26 4.61
CA ALA A 37 -14.33 10.44 5.43
C ALA A 37 -13.72 9.94 6.77
N ARG A 38 -12.46 10.26 7.07
CA ARG A 38 -11.73 9.77 8.26
C ARG A 38 -11.05 10.90 9.06
N LEU A 39 -11.24 12.16 8.66
CA LEU A 39 -10.58 13.32 9.28
C LEU A 39 -11.12 13.63 10.68
N ASP A 40 -12.35 13.22 10.96
CA ASP A 40 -12.98 13.26 12.29
C ASP A 40 -12.21 12.45 13.35
N ARG A 41 -11.29 11.57 12.91
CA ARG A 41 -10.58 10.59 13.75
C ARG A 41 -9.08 10.85 13.87
N ILE A 42 -8.64 12.06 13.52
CA ILE A 42 -7.22 12.42 13.59
C ILE A 42 -6.77 12.49 15.05
N ARG A 43 -5.85 11.59 15.44
CA ARG A 43 -5.24 11.59 16.76
C ARG A 43 -3.98 12.43 16.79
N GLY A 44 -4.10 13.74 16.64
CA GLY A 44 -3.12 14.78 17.01
C GLY A 44 -1.67 14.69 16.51
N GLN A 45 -1.27 13.59 15.88
CA GLN A 45 0.07 13.26 15.44
C GLN A 45 0.10 13.28 13.92
N ALA A 46 1.00 14.08 13.39
CA ALA A 46 1.26 14.11 11.97
C ALA A 46 2.75 14.22 11.67
N ASP A 47 3.20 13.56 10.61
CA ASP A 47 4.54 13.71 10.06
C ASP A 47 4.48 14.51 8.76
N LEU A 48 5.31 15.55 8.67
CA LEU A 48 5.55 16.25 7.41
C LEU A 48 6.63 15.50 6.63
N LEU A 49 6.28 15.03 5.43
CA LEU A 49 7.14 14.24 4.56
C LEU A 49 7.39 14.99 3.26
N ILE A 50 8.60 14.88 2.71
CA ILE A 50 8.91 15.34 1.35
C ILE A 50 9.14 14.11 0.48
N ILE A 51 8.23 13.87 -0.47
CA ILE A 51 8.32 12.75 -1.40
C ILE A 51 8.41 13.31 -2.81
N ARG A 52 9.58 13.13 -3.44
CA ARG A 52 9.86 13.58 -4.82
C ARG A 52 9.60 15.09 -5.03
N GLY A 53 9.96 15.90 -4.04
CA GLY A 53 9.80 17.37 -4.07
C GLY A 53 8.39 17.86 -3.73
N VAL A 54 7.48 16.96 -3.34
CA VAL A 54 6.12 17.31 -2.92
C VAL A 54 5.98 17.07 -1.43
N PHE A 55 5.40 18.05 -0.73
CA PHE A 55 5.09 17.94 0.70
C PHE A 55 3.82 17.09 0.89
N TYR A 56 3.88 16.17 1.85
CA TYR A 56 2.78 15.34 2.29
C TYR A 56 2.64 15.43 3.80
N LEU A 57 1.41 15.42 4.27
CA LEU A 57 1.12 15.25 5.68
C LEU A 57 0.63 13.82 5.91
N SER A 58 1.42 13.04 6.67
CA SER A 58 1.06 11.70 7.09
C SER A 58 0.42 11.77 8.47
N VAL A 59 -0.85 11.42 8.56
CA VAL A 59 -1.67 11.68 9.76
C VAL A 59 -2.13 10.35 10.35
N ALA A 60 -1.93 10.18 11.65
CA ALA A 60 -2.47 9.04 12.38
C ALA A 60 -3.98 9.22 12.57
N VAL A 61 -4.77 8.25 12.12
CA VAL A 61 -6.22 8.22 12.27
C VAL A 61 -6.65 6.94 12.95
N ASP A 62 -7.58 7.04 13.89
CA ASP A 62 -8.21 5.86 14.45
C ASP A 62 -9.14 5.22 13.41
N ALA A 63 -8.98 3.91 13.23
CA ALA A 63 -9.96 3.10 12.52
C ALA A 63 -10.71 2.24 13.55
N PRO A 64 -12.05 2.28 13.58
CA PRO A 64 -12.81 1.39 14.44
C PRO A 64 -12.51 -0.04 14.03
N GLU A 65 -12.09 -0.83 15.00
CA GLU A 65 -11.89 -2.26 14.81
C GLU A 65 -13.26 -2.95 14.89
N LYS A 66 -13.53 -3.86 13.95
CA LYS A 66 -14.75 -4.66 14.01
C LYS A 66 -14.53 -5.77 15.03
N SER A 67 -15.58 -6.12 15.78
CA SER A 67 -15.54 -7.28 16.68
C SER A 67 -15.06 -8.52 15.93
N PRO A 68 -14.21 -9.36 16.55
CA PRO A 68 -13.83 -10.65 15.98
C PRO A 68 -15.07 -11.46 15.63
N LEU A 69 -15.06 -12.10 14.46
CA LEU A 69 -16.05 -13.11 14.12
C LEU A 69 -15.70 -14.41 14.84
N ASP A 70 -16.69 -15.17 15.28
CA ASP A 70 -16.51 -16.54 15.74
C ASP A 70 -16.65 -17.49 14.53
N PRO A 71 -15.53 -18.01 13.98
CA PRO A 71 -15.55 -18.73 12.72
C PRO A 71 -16.00 -20.19 12.92
N VAL A 72 -16.94 -20.64 12.09
CA VAL A 72 -17.51 -22.01 12.12
C VAL A 72 -16.71 -22.98 11.24
N GLY A 73 -15.71 -22.50 10.51
CA GLY A 73 -14.88 -23.33 9.62
C GLY A 73 -13.57 -22.67 9.21
N THR A 74 -12.85 -23.33 8.30
CA THR A 74 -11.54 -22.88 7.80
C THR A 74 -11.53 -22.84 6.28
N LEU A 75 -11.05 -21.73 5.70
CA LEU A 75 -10.68 -21.60 4.30
C LEU A 75 -9.16 -21.75 4.21
N GLY A 76 -8.68 -22.86 3.68
CA GLY A 76 -7.25 -23.06 3.43
C GLY A 76 -6.84 -22.28 2.18
N VAL A 77 -5.70 -21.59 2.24
CA VAL A 77 -5.15 -20.83 1.12
C VAL A 77 -3.68 -21.21 0.93
N ASP A 78 -3.37 -21.73 -0.25
CA ASP A 78 -2.03 -22.07 -0.72
C ASP A 78 -1.47 -20.93 -1.59
N LEU A 79 -0.18 -20.60 -1.47
CA LEU A 79 0.45 -19.49 -2.20
C LEU A 79 1.56 -20.02 -3.11
N GLY A 80 1.57 -19.57 -4.37
CA GLY A 80 2.53 -20.07 -5.34
C GLY A 80 2.89 -19.10 -6.46
N LEU A 81 3.76 -19.57 -7.36
CA LEU A 81 4.17 -18.80 -8.55
C LEU A 81 3.14 -18.89 -9.68
N LYS A 82 2.61 -20.10 -9.94
CA LYS A 82 1.61 -20.34 -10.99
C LYS A 82 0.26 -19.76 -10.60
N PHE A 83 -0.16 -20.01 -9.36
CA PHE A 83 -1.32 -19.44 -8.71
C PHE A 83 -0.84 -18.65 -7.51
N LEU A 84 -1.07 -17.34 -7.51
CA LEU A 84 -0.67 -16.44 -6.43
C LEU A 84 -1.41 -16.77 -5.13
N ALA A 85 -2.63 -17.30 -5.26
CA ALA A 85 -3.39 -17.93 -4.21
C ALA A 85 -4.28 -19.02 -4.83
N TYR A 86 -4.48 -20.11 -4.12
CA TYR A 86 -5.46 -21.15 -4.43
C TYR A 86 -6.18 -21.51 -3.13
N ASP A 87 -7.51 -21.45 -3.11
CA ASP A 87 -8.26 -21.76 -1.90
C ASP A 87 -8.86 -23.19 -1.91
N SER A 88 -9.18 -23.68 -0.71
CA SER A 88 -9.73 -25.02 -0.51
C SER A 88 -11.12 -25.23 -1.12
N ASP A 89 -11.79 -24.16 -1.56
CA ASP A 89 -13.07 -24.23 -2.29
C ASP A 89 -12.84 -24.32 -3.83
N GLY A 90 -11.59 -24.36 -4.28
CA GLY A 90 -11.21 -24.53 -5.70
C GLY A 90 -11.04 -23.23 -6.47
N GLU A 91 -11.12 -22.06 -5.83
CA GLU A 91 -10.89 -20.77 -6.48
C GLU A 91 -9.40 -20.51 -6.63
N SER A 92 -8.99 -20.05 -7.83
CA SER A 92 -7.58 -19.84 -8.15
C SER A 92 -7.31 -18.43 -8.67
N TYR A 93 -6.20 -17.86 -8.20
CA TYR A 93 -5.75 -16.52 -8.57
C TYR A 93 -4.48 -16.62 -9.41
N SER A 94 -4.61 -16.52 -10.72
CA SER A 94 -3.50 -16.76 -11.65
C SER A 94 -2.35 -15.75 -11.52
N GLY A 95 -1.11 -16.26 -11.48
CA GLY A 95 0.11 -15.46 -11.53
C GLY A 95 0.55 -15.03 -12.93
N LYS A 96 -0.12 -15.45 -14.01
CA LYS A 96 0.30 -15.23 -15.41
C LYS A 96 0.63 -13.76 -15.72
N LYS A 97 -0.22 -12.83 -15.28
CA LYS A 97 -0.02 -11.39 -15.52
C LYS A 97 1.20 -10.85 -14.77
N VAL A 98 1.37 -11.28 -13.52
CA VAL A 98 2.55 -10.96 -12.70
C VAL A 98 3.81 -11.45 -13.37
N ASP A 99 3.80 -12.70 -13.82
CA ASP A 99 4.95 -13.32 -14.45
C ASP A 99 5.31 -12.71 -15.80
N HIS A 100 4.30 -12.33 -16.61
CA HIS A 100 4.49 -11.60 -17.85
C HIS A 100 5.15 -10.23 -17.60
N VAL A 101 4.64 -9.45 -16.63
CA VAL A 101 5.20 -8.14 -16.28
C VAL A 101 6.63 -8.27 -15.76
N ARG A 102 6.91 -9.28 -14.92
CA ARG A 102 8.25 -9.59 -14.41
C ARG A 102 9.23 -9.87 -15.56
N LYS A 103 8.88 -10.77 -16.48
CA LYS A 103 9.71 -11.13 -17.65
C LYS A 103 9.95 -9.92 -18.57
N LYS A 104 8.91 -9.16 -18.89
CA LYS A 104 9.00 -7.93 -19.70
C LYS A 104 9.93 -6.90 -19.06
N ASN A 105 9.78 -6.66 -17.77
CA ASN A 105 10.61 -5.69 -17.04
C ASN A 105 12.05 -6.17 -16.89
N ALA A 106 12.29 -7.47 -16.68
CA ALA A 106 13.63 -8.04 -16.63
C ALA A 106 14.39 -7.84 -17.94
N LYS A 107 13.76 -8.15 -19.09
CA LYS A 107 14.33 -7.91 -20.41
C LYS A 107 14.64 -6.43 -20.63
N LEU A 108 13.66 -5.56 -20.39
CA LEU A 108 13.85 -4.11 -20.55
C LEU A 108 14.98 -3.56 -19.66
N LYS A 109 15.07 -4.01 -18.41
CA LYS A 109 16.15 -3.60 -17.49
C LYS A 109 17.51 -4.04 -18.03
N ALA A 110 17.64 -5.29 -18.49
CA ALA A 110 18.87 -5.81 -19.07
C ALA A 110 19.31 -5.00 -20.31
N ASP A 111 18.39 -4.72 -21.23
CA ASP A 111 18.68 -3.93 -22.44
C ASP A 111 19.14 -2.50 -22.10
N LEU A 112 18.46 -1.84 -21.16
CA LEU A 112 18.82 -0.49 -20.70
C LEU A 112 20.15 -0.46 -19.94
N GLN A 113 20.41 -1.47 -19.11
CA GLN A 113 21.66 -1.59 -18.38
C GLN A 113 22.84 -1.82 -19.33
N LYS A 114 22.66 -2.66 -20.36
CA LYS A 114 23.65 -2.87 -21.43
C LYS A 114 23.93 -1.60 -22.21
N CYS A 115 22.91 -0.78 -22.51
CA CYS A 115 23.08 0.48 -23.24
C CYS A 115 23.91 1.52 -22.46
N GLY A 116 23.75 1.62 -21.14
CA GLY A 116 24.60 2.46 -20.26
C GLY A 116 24.49 3.99 -20.44
N SER A 117 23.79 4.47 -21.47
CA SER A 117 23.66 5.90 -21.80
C SER A 117 22.93 6.71 -20.72
N ARG A 118 23.07 8.05 -20.75
CA ARG A 118 22.34 8.95 -19.83
C ARG A 118 20.82 8.79 -19.97
N SER A 119 20.31 8.61 -21.19
CA SER A 119 18.88 8.37 -21.43
C SER A 119 18.44 7.02 -20.88
N ALA A 120 19.24 5.95 -21.05
CA ALA A 120 18.96 4.64 -20.49
C ALA A 120 18.91 4.66 -18.95
N LYS A 121 19.87 5.31 -18.30
CA LYS A 121 19.89 5.51 -16.84
C LYS A 121 18.65 6.29 -16.34
N ARG A 122 18.23 7.34 -17.07
CA ARG A 122 16.99 8.08 -16.77
C ARG A 122 15.76 7.17 -16.91
N HIS A 123 15.72 6.29 -17.90
CA HIS A 123 14.62 5.35 -18.09
C HIS A 123 14.58 4.32 -16.94
N LEU A 124 15.71 3.74 -16.54
CA LEU A 124 15.79 2.85 -15.37
C LEU A 124 15.25 3.54 -14.09
N LYS A 125 15.60 4.81 -13.87
CA LYS A 125 15.06 5.60 -12.75
C LYS A 125 13.54 5.74 -12.82
N LYS A 126 12.96 5.93 -14.01
CA LYS A 126 11.50 5.98 -14.21
C LYS A 126 10.82 4.63 -13.97
N LEU A 127 11.50 3.52 -14.26
CA LEU A 127 10.97 2.16 -14.03
C LEU A 127 11.03 1.74 -12.55
N SER A 128 11.92 2.35 -11.78
CA SER A 128 12.11 2.04 -10.36
C SER A 128 10.79 2.04 -9.58
N GLY A 129 10.56 0.94 -8.84
CA GLY A 129 9.37 0.74 -8.01
C GLY A 129 8.04 0.52 -8.76
N LYS A 130 8.00 0.52 -10.10
CA LYS A 130 6.74 0.22 -10.84
C LYS A 130 6.29 -1.22 -10.65
N GLU A 131 7.22 -2.17 -10.80
CA GLU A 131 6.96 -3.61 -10.65
C GLU A 131 6.51 -3.97 -9.23
N ALA A 132 7.21 -3.45 -8.21
CA ALA A 132 6.84 -3.66 -6.81
C ALA A 132 5.44 -3.11 -6.48
N ARG A 133 5.08 -1.93 -7.00
CA ARG A 133 3.74 -1.37 -6.83
C ARG A 133 2.67 -2.20 -7.52
N PHE A 134 2.96 -2.71 -8.71
CA PHE A 134 2.07 -3.62 -9.42
C PHE A 134 1.85 -4.92 -8.64
N HIS A 135 2.90 -5.55 -8.10
CA HIS A 135 2.74 -6.75 -7.26
C HIS A 135 1.96 -6.46 -5.99
N LYS A 136 2.23 -5.31 -5.34
CA LYS A 136 1.49 -4.88 -4.14
C LYS A 136 0.00 -4.69 -4.42
N ASP A 137 -0.34 -4.09 -5.56
CA ASP A 137 -1.73 -3.90 -6.00
C ASP A 137 -2.43 -5.24 -6.26
N VAL A 138 -1.80 -6.14 -7.03
CA VAL A 138 -2.32 -7.49 -7.29
C VAL A 138 -2.57 -8.25 -5.99
N ASN A 139 -1.59 -8.26 -5.07
CA ASN A 139 -1.72 -8.91 -3.77
C ASN A 139 -2.85 -8.28 -2.95
N HIS A 140 -2.96 -6.95 -2.94
CA HIS A 140 -4.05 -6.27 -2.23
C HIS A 140 -5.43 -6.69 -2.73
N VAL A 141 -5.62 -6.78 -4.05
CA VAL A 141 -6.89 -7.23 -4.65
C VAL A 141 -7.21 -8.66 -4.26
N ILE A 142 -6.23 -9.58 -4.34
CA ILE A 142 -6.40 -10.99 -3.97
C ILE A 142 -6.72 -11.12 -2.48
N SER A 143 -5.93 -10.49 -1.60
CA SER A 143 -6.16 -10.52 -0.16
C SER A 143 -7.53 -9.97 0.20
N LYS A 144 -7.98 -8.89 -0.45
CA LYS A 144 -9.32 -8.33 -0.21
C LYS A 144 -10.42 -9.33 -0.58
N ARG A 145 -10.28 -10.03 -1.71
CA ARG A 145 -11.24 -11.07 -2.14
C ARG A 145 -11.28 -12.24 -1.16
N LEU A 146 -10.12 -12.77 -0.76
CA LEU A 146 -10.03 -13.86 0.22
C LEU A 146 -10.66 -13.48 1.56
N VAL A 147 -10.37 -12.27 2.06
CA VAL A 147 -10.95 -11.76 3.32
C VAL A 147 -12.47 -11.58 3.19
N THR A 148 -12.96 -11.10 2.06
CA THR A 148 -14.40 -10.99 1.81
C THR A 148 -15.05 -12.38 1.81
N LYS A 149 -14.52 -13.33 1.04
CA LYS A 149 -15.01 -14.72 0.97
C LYS A 149 -15.06 -15.40 2.33
N ALA A 150 -13.98 -15.27 3.11
CA ALA A 150 -13.90 -15.83 4.46
C ALA A 150 -14.95 -15.22 5.41
N LYS A 151 -15.23 -13.91 5.30
CA LYS A 151 -16.29 -13.25 6.07
C LYS A 151 -17.68 -13.72 5.66
N ASP A 152 -17.93 -13.78 4.36
CA ASP A 152 -19.25 -14.18 3.82
C ASP A 152 -19.58 -15.64 4.20
N THR A 153 -18.56 -16.49 4.31
CA THR A 153 -18.69 -17.91 4.69
C THR A 153 -18.51 -18.17 6.20
N HIS A 154 -18.26 -17.15 7.02
CA HIS A 154 -17.99 -17.28 8.46
C HIS A 154 -16.83 -18.25 8.77
N ARG A 155 -15.75 -18.19 7.99
CA ARG A 155 -14.57 -19.05 8.13
C ARG A 155 -13.34 -18.24 8.51
N ARG A 156 -12.42 -18.87 9.25
CA ARG A 156 -11.05 -18.36 9.43
C ARG A 156 -10.22 -18.69 8.19
N ILE A 157 -9.19 -17.89 7.92
CA ILE A 157 -8.23 -18.16 6.84
C ILE A 157 -7.05 -18.91 7.46
N ALA A 158 -6.71 -20.07 6.89
CA ALA A 158 -5.47 -20.78 7.19
C ALA A 158 -4.49 -20.60 6.02
N LEU A 159 -3.29 -20.13 6.32
CA LEU A 159 -2.19 -19.96 5.36
C LEU A 159 -1.09 -20.96 5.70
N GLU A 160 -0.34 -21.38 4.68
CA GLU A 160 0.89 -22.15 4.85
C GLU A 160 1.98 -21.36 5.59
N ASP A 161 2.81 -22.07 6.37
CA ASP A 161 4.00 -21.48 6.98
C ASP A 161 5.14 -21.44 5.95
N LEU A 162 5.42 -20.24 5.44
CA LEU A 162 6.48 -19.99 4.47
C LEU A 162 7.84 -19.68 5.12
N LYS A 163 8.01 -19.93 6.42
CA LYS A 163 9.30 -19.71 7.09
C LYS A 163 10.36 -20.65 6.50
N GLY A 164 11.49 -20.08 6.07
CA GLY A 164 12.65 -20.85 5.57
C GLY A 164 12.67 -21.15 4.07
N ILE A 165 11.67 -20.72 3.29
CA ILE A 165 11.65 -20.95 1.82
C ILE A 165 12.67 -20.11 1.03
N ARG A 166 13.24 -19.08 1.65
CA ARG A 166 14.33 -18.28 1.07
C ARG A 166 15.62 -18.62 1.83
N LYS A 167 16.44 -19.47 1.22
CA LYS A 167 17.87 -19.60 1.57
C LYS A 167 18.67 -18.65 0.69
#